data_AF-A0A1Y4LNS6-F1
#
_entry.id   AF-A0A1Y4LNS6-F1
#
_cell.length_a   1.000
_cell.length_b   1.000
_cell.length_c   1.000
_cell.angle_alpha   90.00
_cell.angle_beta   90.00
_cell.angle_gamma   90.00
#
_symmetry.space_group_name_H-M   'P 1'
#
loop_
_entity.id
_entity.type
_entity.pdbx_description
1 polymer ?
#
loop_
_entity_poly.entity_id
_entity_poly.type
_entity_poly.pdbx_seq_one_letter_code
_entity_poly.pdbx_strand_id
1 'polypeptide(L)'
;MTNEKLYEVLGDINENHINEARAYYKAKKPGWVKWGAIAACLCLMVPLTAFAIDTIQYNAAVDYLNSLGIPVEDLGDYSHKEIKEAVKTIDAGESSPLTEEILNLLPGNEEQIDVPTQVTSEQIRELEPAMTREEVLSLLGNTQDIGSGIYIYVYEVDGEYLLHIPFASDGAQLGVTGEDLLKALTPISGDIGSNGTIEFNGQSFSKSDLTEETLEWLEWYNSLSPEEQLAVSSIPADLYTDDGAGTLDSNAEE
;
A
#
# COMPACT_ATOMS: atom_id res chain seq x y z
N MET A 1 59.30 59.30 -6.72
CA MET A 1 59.17 60.64 -7.32
C MET A 1 57.76 61.12 -7.03
N THR A 2 57.63 62.14 -6.20
CA THR A 2 56.42 62.58 -5.49
C THR A 2 55.43 63.32 -6.41
N ASN A 3 54.15 63.32 -6.01
CA ASN A 3 52.96 63.90 -6.66
C ASN A 3 53.02 65.42 -6.92
N GLU A 4 54.16 66.06 -6.71
CA GLU A 4 54.32 67.52 -6.77
C GLU A 4 54.44 68.03 -8.22
N LYS A 5 54.63 67.13 -9.20
CA LYS A 5 54.71 67.50 -10.63
C LYS A 5 53.38 67.45 -11.38
N LEU A 6 52.29 67.03 -10.74
CA LEU A 6 50.96 67.00 -11.37
C LEU A 6 50.13 68.27 -11.12
N TYR A 7 50.53 69.09 -10.14
CA TYR A 7 49.79 70.31 -9.76
C TYR A 7 50.23 71.58 -10.51
N GLU A 8 51.23 71.50 -11.40
CA GLU A 8 51.74 72.65 -12.17
C GLU A 8 51.12 72.78 -13.58
N VAL A 9 50.33 71.78 -14.03
CA VAL A 9 49.78 71.71 -15.41
C VAL A 9 48.30 72.09 -15.50
N LEU A 10 47.57 72.20 -14.39
CA LEU A 10 46.15 72.62 -14.39
C LEU A 10 45.94 73.84 -13.48
N GLY A 11 46.63 74.92 -13.83
CA GLY A 11 46.46 76.23 -13.22
C GLY A 11 45.03 76.78 -13.35
N ASP A 12 44.49 77.13 -12.19
CA ASP A 12 43.66 78.31 -11.88
C ASP A 12 42.43 78.60 -12.77
N ILE A 13 41.26 78.15 -12.33
CA ILE A 13 39.95 78.64 -12.79
C ILE A 13 39.18 79.22 -11.60
N ASN A 14 39.44 80.49 -11.36
CA ASN A 14 38.62 81.57 -10.77
C ASN A 14 37.24 81.19 -10.16
N GLU A 15 37.13 81.31 -8.84
CA GLU A 15 35.96 81.01 -7.98
C GLU A 15 34.76 81.98 -8.09
N ASN A 16 34.79 82.93 -9.04
CA ASN A 16 33.74 83.95 -9.17
C ASN A 16 32.52 83.58 -10.03
N HIS A 17 32.41 82.32 -10.50
CA HIS A 17 31.28 81.84 -11.31
C HIS A 17 30.46 80.69 -10.68
N ILE A 18 30.59 80.44 -9.37
CA ILE A 18 29.79 79.41 -8.67
C ILE A 18 28.82 80.04 -7.62
N ASN A 19 28.74 81.37 -7.54
CA ASN A 19 27.91 82.06 -6.54
C ASN A 19 26.54 82.57 -7.03
N GLU A 20 26.07 82.16 -8.22
CA GLU A 20 24.76 82.58 -8.75
C GLU A 20 23.73 81.43 -8.90
N ALA A 21 24.06 80.19 -8.51
CA ALA A 21 23.14 79.04 -8.59
C ALA A 21 22.73 78.43 -7.24
N ARG A 22 22.97 79.13 -6.12
CA ARG A 22 22.71 78.59 -4.76
C ARG A 22 21.96 79.52 -3.80
N ALA A 23 21.12 80.41 -4.32
CA ALA A 23 20.18 81.16 -3.50
C ALA A 23 18.72 80.82 -3.90
N TYR A 24 17.93 80.40 -2.90
CA TYR A 24 16.46 80.25 -2.89
C TYR A 24 15.82 78.85 -3.08
N TYR A 25 16.41 77.80 -2.50
CA TYR A 25 15.59 76.76 -1.86
C TYR A 25 15.56 77.01 -0.35
N LYS A 26 14.58 77.80 0.11
CA LYS A 26 14.32 78.01 1.54
C LYS A 26 13.64 76.79 2.14
N ALA A 27 14.23 76.29 3.22
CA ALA A 27 13.79 75.15 4.00
C ALA A 27 12.38 75.32 4.60
N LYS A 28 11.53 74.30 4.41
CA LYS A 28 10.33 74.05 5.23
C LYS A 28 10.59 72.75 6.00
N LYS A 29 10.64 72.84 7.34
CA LYS A 29 10.84 71.68 8.23
C LYS A 29 9.66 70.69 8.07
N PRO A 30 9.87 69.37 7.96
CA PRO A 30 8.78 68.43 8.15
C PRO A 30 8.60 68.20 9.66
N GLY A 31 7.42 68.55 10.14
CA GLY A 31 6.97 68.33 11.50
C GLY A 31 6.82 66.84 11.83
N TRP A 32 7.06 66.57 13.10
CA TRP A 32 6.85 65.34 13.85
C TRP A 32 5.37 64.91 13.85
N VAL A 33 4.88 64.42 12.71
CA VAL A 33 3.49 64.01 12.44
C VAL A 33 3.64 62.92 11.34
N LYS A 34 3.47 61.60 11.48
CA LYS A 34 2.69 60.74 12.39
C LYS A 34 3.30 59.32 12.34
N TRP A 35 4.28 58.97 13.18
CA TRP A 35 4.73 57.57 13.25
C TRP A 35 3.65 56.64 13.83
N GLY A 36 2.74 57.17 14.65
CA GLY A 36 1.60 56.41 15.18
C GLY A 36 0.61 55.92 14.11
N ALA A 37 0.50 56.60 12.97
CA ALA A 37 -0.40 56.17 11.88
C ALA A 37 0.22 55.06 11.03
N ILE A 38 1.55 55.06 10.83
CA ILE A 38 2.25 54.02 10.05
C ILE A 38 2.36 52.72 10.86
N ALA A 39 2.61 52.80 12.17
CA ALA A 39 2.57 51.63 13.05
C ALA A 39 1.17 51.03 13.15
N ALA A 40 0.13 51.85 13.31
CA ALA A 40 -1.26 51.37 13.34
C ALA A 40 -1.70 50.73 12.00
N CYS A 41 -1.29 51.27 10.85
CA CYS A 41 -1.59 50.67 9.54
C CYS A 41 -0.80 49.37 9.28
N LEU A 42 0.48 49.27 9.68
CA LEU A 42 1.23 48.01 9.61
C LEU A 42 0.64 46.96 10.56
N CYS A 43 0.19 47.34 11.76
CA CYS A 43 -0.50 46.43 12.68
C CYS A 43 -1.87 45.96 12.18
N LEU A 44 -2.54 46.70 11.30
CA LEU A 44 -3.80 46.28 10.66
C LEU A 44 -3.60 45.44 9.38
N MET A 45 -2.43 45.52 8.74
CA MET A 45 -2.10 44.69 7.57
C MET A 45 -1.68 43.27 7.97
N VAL A 46 -1.04 43.09 9.13
CA VAL A 46 -0.66 41.77 9.66
C VAL A 46 -1.85 40.82 9.90
N PRO A 47 -2.98 41.23 10.51
CA PRO A 47 -4.14 40.34 10.67
C PRO A 47 -4.82 40.02 9.33
N LEU A 48 -4.81 40.93 8.36
CA LEU A 48 -5.37 40.66 7.02
C LEU A 48 -4.52 39.66 6.23
N THR A 49 -3.19 39.75 6.31
CA THR A 49 -2.32 38.76 5.67
C THR A 49 -2.37 37.41 6.38
N ALA A 50 -2.46 37.38 7.72
CA ALA A 50 -2.61 36.13 8.47
C ALA A 50 -3.97 35.45 8.18
N PHE A 51 -5.06 36.21 8.12
CA PHE A 51 -6.39 35.69 7.80
C PHE A 51 -6.48 35.17 6.35
N ALA A 52 -5.83 35.86 5.40
CA ALA A 52 -5.76 35.40 4.01
C ALA A 52 -4.95 34.10 3.88
N ILE A 53 -3.82 33.98 4.57
CA ILE A 53 -3.03 32.73 4.61
C ILE A 53 -3.85 31.59 5.21
N ASP A 54 -4.60 31.87 6.28
CA ASP A 54 -5.44 30.89 6.96
C ASP A 54 -6.53 30.31 6.04
N THR A 55 -7.16 31.20 5.26
CA THR A 55 -8.19 30.84 4.29
C THR A 55 -7.60 30.04 3.11
N ILE A 56 -6.41 30.42 2.62
CA ILE A 56 -5.73 29.70 1.53
C ILE A 56 -5.33 28.29 1.98
N GLN A 57 -4.76 28.14 3.19
CA GLN A 57 -4.38 26.84 3.71
C GLN A 57 -5.59 25.94 3.99
N TYR A 58 -6.69 26.52 4.46
CA TYR A 58 -7.92 25.77 4.66
C TYR A 58 -8.50 25.29 3.34
N ASN A 59 -8.59 26.16 2.33
CA ASN A 59 -9.08 25.75 1.01
C ASN A 59 -8.18 24.68 0.37
N ALA A 60 -6.85 24.78 0.54
CA ALA A 60 -5.93 23.74 0.09
C ALA A 60 -6.15 22.40 0.81
N ALA A 61 -6.42 22.43 2.12
CA ALA A 61 -6.78 21.24 2.89
C ALA A 61 -8.12 20.63 2.41
N VAL A 62 -9.11 21.47 2.13
CA VAL A 62 -10.41 21.04 1.57
C VAL A 62 -10.24 20.42 0.18
N ASP A 63 -9.47 21.05 -0.71
CA ASP A 63 -9.19 20.50 -2.04
C ASP A 63 -8.46 19.15 -1.96
N TYR A 64 -7.54 19.01 -1.01
CA TYR A 64 -6.85 17.75 -0.74
C TYR A 64 -7.81 16.65 -0.26
N LEU A 65 -8.65 16.94 0.73
CA LEU A 65 -9.64 15.98 1.23
C LEU A 65 -10.68 15.60 0.17
N ASN A 66 -11.14 16.56 -0.64
CA ASN A 66 -12.01 16.30 -1.78
C ASN A 66 -11.34 15.42 -2.83
N SER A 67 -10.03 15.62 -3.08
CA SER A 67 -9.24 14.77 -3.98
C SER A 67 -9.09 13.34 -3.44
N LEU A 68 -9.18 13.16 -2.12
CA LEU A 68 -9.19 11.88 -1.45
C LEU A 68 -10.59 11.27 -1.32
N GLY A 69 -11.64 11.96 -1.80
CA GLY A 69 -13.02 11.49 -1.75
C GLY A 69 -13.76 11.77 -0.44
N ILE A 70 -13.20 12.60 0.45
CA ILE A 70 -13.79 12.95 1.74
C ILE A 70 -14.38 14.36 1.66
N PRO A 71 -15.72 14.52 1.70
CA PRO A 71 -16.33 15.84 1.74
C PRO A 71 -16.09 16.47 3.11
N VAL A 72 -15.70 17.75 3.13
CA VAL A 72 -15.45 18.47 4.39
C VAL A 72 -16.71 18.60 5.26
N GLU A 73 -17.89 18.47 4.65
CA GLU A 73 -19.18 18.40 5.34
C GLU A 73 -19.25 17.26 6.36
N ASP A 74 -18.58 16.13 6.09
CA ASP A 74 -18.51 14.98 7.01
C ASP A 74 -17.58 15.25 8.21
N LEU A 75 -16.73 16.28 8.12
CA LEU A 75 -15.87 16.77 9.20
C LEU A 75 -16.44 18.01 9.89
N GLY A 76 -17.75 18.26 9.75
CA GLY A 76 -18.42 19.47 10.25
C GLY A 76 -18.33 19.70 11.77
N ASP A 77 -18.03 18.65 12.53
CA ASP A 77 -17.80 18.72 13.98
C ASP A 77 -16.41 19.31 14.34
N TYR A 78 -15.50 19.37 13.37
CA TYR A 78 -14.13 19.83 13.54
C TYR A 78 -13.94 21.29 13.09
N SER A 79 -13.08 22.02 13.81
CA SER A 79 -12.75 23.39 13.41
C SER A 79 -11.83 23.41 12.18
N HIS A 80 -11.85 24.51 11.44
CA HIS A 80 -10.93 24.72 10.31
C HIS A 80 -9.46 24.55 10.69
N LYS A 81 -9.10 24.86 11.94
CA LYS A 81 -7.74 24.69 12.45
C LYS A 81 -7.39 23.21 12.60
N GLU A 82 -8.31 22.42 13.17
CA GLU A 82 -8.12 20.98 13.36
C GLU A 82 -7.99 20.27 12.01
N ILE A 83 -8.83 20.61 11.04
CA ILE A 83 -8.77 20.05 9.68
C ILE A 83 -7.41 20.33 9.01
N LYS A 84 -6.91 21.58 9.07
CA LYS A 84 -5.60 21.92 8.51
C LYS A 84 -4.44 21.18 9.17
N GLU A 85 -4.48 21.04 10.50
CA GLU A 85 -3.42 20.35 11.22
C GLU A 85 -3.46 18.84 10.93
N ALA A 86 -4.65 18.24 10.85
CA ALA A 86 -4.80 16.84 10.48
C ALA A 86 -4.24 16.55 9.08
N VAL A 87 -4.55 17.39 8.08
CA VAL A 87 -3.96 17.25 6.73
C VAL A 87 -2.44 17.34 6.74
N LYS A 88 -1.85 18.27 7.52
CA LYS A 88 -0.39 18.34 7.66
C LYS A 88 0.20 17.08 8.30
N THR A 89 -0.49 16.50 9.28
CA THR A 89 -0.03 15.26 9.93
C THR A 89 -0.15 14.05 9.01
N ILE A 90 -1.15 14.02 8.12
CA ILE A 90 -1.26 12.99 7.05
C ILE A 90 -0.03 13.06 6.14
N ASP A 91 0.32 14.24 5.64
CA ASP A 91 1.51 14.43 4.78
C ASP A 91 2.82 14.08 5.51
N ALA A 92 2.86 14.24 6.83
CA ALA A 92 4.00 13.90 7.67
C ALA A 92 4.04 12.42 8.08
N GLY A 93 2.99 11.65 7.83
CA GLY A 93 2.84 10.27 8.32
C GLY A 93 2.68 10.16 9.84
N GLU A 94 2.17 11.21 10.49
CA GLU A 94 1.91 11.24 11.94
C GLU A 94 0.43 10.97 12.23
N SER A 95 0.15 10.13 13.23
CA SER A 95 -1.21 9.80 13.65
C SER A 95 -1.77 10.82 14.65
N SER A 96 -2.98 11.30 14.39
CA SER A 96 -3.81 12.08 15.32
C SER A 96 -5.24 11.51 15.33
N PRO A 97 -6.07 11.74 16.36
CA PRO A 97 -7.44 11.22 16.41
C PRO A 97 -8.27 11.58 15.17
N LEU A 98 -8.13 12.82 14.69
CA LEU A 98 -8.80 13.29 13.47
C LEU A 98 -8.15 12.70 12.21
N THR A 99 -6.85 12.47 12.21
CA THR A 99 -6.16 11.81 11.08
C THR A 99 -6.66 10.40 10.88
N GLU A 100 -6.80 9.61 11.94
CA GLU A 100 -7.35 8.25 11.86
C GLU A 100 -8.81 8.25 11.38
N GLU A 101 -9.62 9.22 11.82
CA GLU A 101 -11.01 9.37 11.34
C GLU A 101 -11.05 9.74 9.85
N ILE A 102 -10.19 10.67 9.40
CA ILE A 102 -10.04 11.01 7.99
C ILE A 102 -9.56 9.77 7.19
N LEU A 103 -8.60 9.00 7.70
CA LEU A 103 -8.14 7.77 7.04
C LEU A 103 -9.27 6.74 6.92
N ASN A 104 -10.11 6.60 7.95
CA ASN A 104 -11.28 5.71 7.91
C ASN A 104 -12.39 6.15 6.95
N LEU A 105 -12.47 7.44 6.64
CA LEU A 105 -13.38 7.98 5.64
C LEU A 105 -12.84 7.83 4.21
N LEU A 106 -11.58 7.41 4.03
CA LEU A 106 -11.03 7.19 2.69
C LEU A 106 -11.75 6.04 1.99
N PRO A 107 -12.23 6.23 0.75
CA PRO A 107 -12.73 5.14 -0.06
C PRO A 107 -11.58 4.15 -0.33
N GLY A 108 -11.68 2.95 0.25
CA GLY A 108 -10.66 1.90 0.16
C GLY A 108 -9.79 1.69 1.41
N ASN A 109 -10.07 2.36 2.54
CA ASN A 109 -9.47 2.03 3.84
C ASN A 109 -10.26 0.97 4.62
N GLU A 110 -10.96 0.06 3.91
CA GLU A 110 -11.48 -1.17 4.51
C GLU A 110 -10.29 -1.88 5.18
N GLU A 111 -10.44 -2.34 6.42
CA GLU A 111 -9.39 -3.04 7.17
C GLU A 111 -8.65 -4.00 6.23
N GLN A 112 -7.35 -3.79 6.02
CA GLN A 112 -6.56 -4.69 5.19
C GLN A 112 -6.52 -6.05 5.89
N ILE A 113 -7.37 -6.97 5.43
CA ILE A 113 -7.41 -8.32 5.96
C ILE A 113 -6.26 -9.07 5.30
N ASP A 114 -5.22 -9.36 6.08
CA ASP A 114 -4.02 -10.04 5.56
C ASP A 114 -4.21 -11.55 5.31
N VAL A 115 -5.37 -12.10 5.69
CA VAL A 115 -5.70 -13.53 5.55
C VAL A 115 -7.01 -13.74 4.79
N PRO A 116 -7.10 -14.75 3.91
CA PRO A 116 -8.37 -15.08 3.24
C PRO A 116 -9.46 -15.45 4.25
N THR A 117 -10.66 -14.94 4.03
CA THR A 117 -11.86 -15.34 4.76
C THR A 117 -12.32 -16.72 4.33
N GLN A 118 -12.67 -17.56 5.30
CA GLN A 118 -13.20 -18.90 5.04
C GLN A 118 -14.67 -18.84 4.64
N VAL A 119 -14.99 -19.55 3.55
CA VAL A 119 -16.33 -19.67 2.99
C VAL A 119 -16.56 -21.10 2.53
N THR A 120 -17.83 -21.46 2.31
CA THR A 120 -18.20 -22.80 1.82
C THR A 120 -18.51 -22.78 0.32
N SER A 121 -18.35 -23.92 -0.36
CA SER A 121 -18.81 -24.07 -1.75
C SER A 121 -20.27 -23.67 -1.94
N GLU A 122 -21.10 -23.91 -0.93
CA GLU A 122 -22.54 -23.58 -0.94
C GLU A 122 -22.78 -22.07 -0.96
N GLN A 123 -21.99 -21.28 -0.23
CA GLN A 123 -22.06 -19.82 -0.29
C GLN A 123 -21.58 -19.29 -1.65
N ILE A 124 -20.55 -19.92 -2.25
CA ILE A 124 -20.09 -19.54 -3.59
C ILE A 124 -21.18 -19.79 -4.63
N ARG A 125 -21.97 -20.87 -4.50
CA ARG A 125 -23.10 -21.17 -5.41
C ARG A 125 -24.19 -20.11 -5.41
N GLU A 126 -24.35 -19.37 -4.31
CA GLU A 126 -25.34 -18.30 -4.20
C GLU A 126 -24.95 -17.05 -4.99
N LEU A 127 -23.71 -16.96 -5.48
CA LEU A 127 -23.24 -15.83 -6.28
C LEU A 127 -23.89 -15.78 -7.66
N GLU A 128 -24.45 -14.61 -7.99
CA GLU A 128 -25.07 -14.33 -9.28
C GLU A 128 -24.19 -13.41 -10.15
N PRO A 129 -24.22 -13.57 -11.50
CA PRO A 129 -23.41 -12.75 -12.40
C PRO A 129 -23.67 -11.24 -12.30
N ALA A 130 -24.87 -10.85 -11.88
CA ALA A 130 -25.27 -9.45 -11.77
C ALA A 130 -24.79 -8.78 -10.47
N MET A 131 -24.31 -9.55 -9.48
CA MET A 131 -23.89 -9.03 -8.19
C MET A 131 -22.73 -8.05 -8.36
N THR A 132 -22.81 -6.93 -7.65
CA THR A 132 -21.69 -6.00 -7.53
C THR A 132 -20.67 -6.51 -6.51
N ARG A 133 -19.51 -5.88 -6.50
CA ARG A 133 -18.47 -6.13 -5.51
C ARG A 133 -19.00 -6.07 -4.07
N GLU A 134 -19.75 -5.03 -3.71
CA GLU A 134 -20.27 -4.82 -2.37
C GLU A 134 -21.25 -5.93 -1.97
N GLU A 135 -22.07 -6.40 -2.92
CA GLU A 135 -23.01 -7.50 -2.69
C GLU A 135 -22.25 -8.81 -2.45
N VAL A 136 -21.19 -9.07 -3.20
CA VAL A 136 -20.31 -10.24 -3.00
C VAL A 136 -19.64 -10.19 -1.62
N LEU A 137 -19.04 -9.05 -1.25
CA LEU A 137 -18.42 -8.87 0.07
C LEU A 137 -19.45 -8.95 1.20
N SER A 138 -20.68 -8.47 1.00
CA SER A 138 -21.75 -8.59 1.98
C SER A 138 -22.22 -10.04 2.17
N LEU A 139 -22.14 -10.88 1.13
CA LEU A 139 -22.55 -12.28 1.18
C LEU A 139 -21.46 -13.19 1.76
N LEU A 140 -20.22 -12.99 1.30
CA LEU A 140 -19.08 -13.85 1.65
C LEU A 140 -18.25 -13.31 2.83
N GLY A 141 -18.42 -12.05 3.17
CA GLY A 141 -17.59 -11.33 4.13
C GLY A 141 -16.42 -10.61 3.48
N ASN A 142 -15.93 -9.56 4.13
CA ASN A 142 -14.68 -8.91 3.74
C ASN A 142 -13.54 -9.92 3.75
N THR A 143 -12.57 -9.77 2.85
CA THR A 143 -11.45 -10.70 2.73
C THR A 143 -10.19 -10.00 2.24
N GLN A 144 -9.11 -10.77 2.12
CA GLN A 144 -7.85 -10.31 1.57
C GLN A 144 -8.00 -9.81 0.12
N ASP A 145 -7.56 -8.58 -0.13
CA ASP A 145 -7.37 -8.02 -1.46
C ASP A 145 -5.88 -8.03 -1.82
N ILE A 146 -5.52 -8.78 -2.85
CA ILE A 146 -4.14 -8.84 -3.38
C ILE A 146 -3.94 -7.97 -4.62
N GLY A 147 -4.95 -7.18 -4.98
CA GLY A 147 -4.96 -6.36 -6.16
C GLY A 147 -4.13 -5.07 -6.01
N SER A 148 -3.47 -4.66 -7.10
CA SER A 148 -2.71 -3.41 -7.17
C SER A 148 -3.31 -2.54 -8.27
N GLY A 149 -4.29 -1.69 -7.92
CA GLY A 149 -5.02 -0.84 -8.86
C GLY A 149 -6.23 -1.50 -9.55
N ILE A 150 -6.52 -2.75 -9.20
CA ILE A 150 -7.76 -3.48 -9.45
C ILE A 150 -8.07 -4.27 -8.18
N TYR A 151 -9.31 -4.69 -7.96
CA TYR A 151 -9.65 -5.51 -6.78
C TYR A 151 -9.49 -6.98 -7.11
N ILE A 152 -8.76 -7.73 -6.28
CA ILE A 152 -8.62 -9.18 -6.39
C ILE A 152 -8.85 -9.79 -5.01
N TYR A 153 -10.09 -10.18 -4.75
CA TYR A 153 -10.47 -10.80 -3.49
C TYR A 153 -10.10 -12.27 -3.45
N VAL A 154 -9.48 -12.70 -2.36
CA VAL A 154 -9.05 -14.08 -2.14
C VAL A 154 -9.89 -14.70 -1.02
N TYR A 155 -10.53 -15.84 -1.28
CA TYR A 155 -11.29 -16.59 -0.28
C TYR A 155 -10.75 -18.00 -0.11
N GLU A 156 -10.81 -18.54 1.10
CA GLU A 156 -10.54 -19.94 1.40
C GLU A 156 -11.85 -20.72 1.35
N VAL A 157 -12.01 -21.58 0.35
CA VAL A 157 -13.21 -22.38 0.11
C VAL A 157 -13.03 -23.76 0.71
N ASP A 158 -13.90 -24.11 1.65
CA ASP A 158 -13.96 -25.39 2.37
C ASP A 158 -12.65 -25.80 3.08
N GLY A 159 -11.72 -24.85 3.28
CA GLY A 159 -10.41 -25.11 3.90
C GLY A 159 -9.40 -25.81 2.99
N GLU A 160 -9.75 -26.06 1.73
CA GLU A 160 -8.92 -26.84 0.79
C GLU A 160 -8.48 -26.02 -0.43
N TYR A 161 -9.25 -24.98 -0.81
CA TYR A 161 -9.03 -24.23 -2.04
C TYR A 161 -9.01 -22.71 -1.80
N LEU A 162 -8.24 -21.99 -2.62
CA LEU A 162 -8.33 -20.55 -2.81
C LEU A 162 -9.18 -20.24 -4.03
N LEU A 163 -10.12 -19.32 -3.85
CA LEU A 163 -10.87 -18.67 -4.91
C LEU A 163 -10.39 -17.23 -5.08
N HIS A 164 -10.12 -16.83 -6.33
CA HIS A 164 -9.74 -15.47 -6.68
C HIS A 164 -10.86 -14.82 -7.48
N ILE A 165 -11.41 -13.71 -6.98
CA ILE A 165 -12.49 -12.98 -7.65
C ILE A 165 -12.00 -11.57 -8.04
N PRO A 166 -11.68 -11.34 -9.32
CA PRO A 166 -11.25 -10.04 -9.80
C PRO A 166 -12.45 -9.12 -10.08
N PHE A 167 -12.39 -7.86 -9.62
CA PHE A 167 -13.28 -6.78 -10.06
C PHE A 167 -12.47 -5.65 -10.70
N ALA A 168 -12.93 -5.19 -11.86
CA ALA A 168 -12.24 -4.15 -12.63
C ALA A 168 -12.37 -2.74 -12.01
N SER A 169 -13.40 -2.50 -11.20
CA SER A 169 -13.73 -1.22 -10.57
C SER A 169 -14.85 -1.39 -9.53
N ASP A 170 -15.18 -0.34 -8.76
CA ASP A 170 -16.29 -0.36 -7.79
C ASP A 170 -17.64 -0.74 -8.42
N GLY A 171 -17.94 -0.23 -9.63
CA GLY A 171 -19.19 -0.52 -10.34
C GLY A 171 -19.18 -1.81 -11.16
N ALA A 172 -18.15 -2.65 -11.04
CA ALA A 172 -18.05 -3.88 -11.82
C ALA A 172 -19.00 -4.95 -11.26
N GLN A 173 -19.60 -5.72 -12.18
CA GLN A 173 -20.38 -6.91 -11.85
C GLN A 173 -19.50 -8.15 -11.89
N LEU A 174 -19.87 -9.17 -11.13
CA LEU A 174 -19.17 -10.46 -11.08
C LEU A 174 -19.04 -11.12 -12.46
N GLY A 175 -20.09 -11.06 -13.28
CA GLY A 175 -20.10 -11.51 -14.67
C GLY A 175 -20.05 -13.03 -14.88
N VAL A 176 -19.86 -13.82 -13.82
CA VAL A 176 -19.84 -15.29 -13.84
C VAL A 176 -20.74 -15.85 -12.75
N THR A 177 -21.17 -17.10 -12.92
CA THR A 177 -21.99 -17.79 -11.91
C THR A 177 -21.12 -18.40 -10.81
N GLY A 178 -21.69 -18.62 -9.62
CA GLY A 178 -21.03 -19.39 -8.56
C GLY A 178 -20.49 -20.76 -9.02
N GLU A 179 -21.25 -21.48 -9.86
CA GLU A 179 -20.84 -22.76 -10.43
C GLU A 179 -19.61 -22.67 -11.34
N ASP A 180 -19.42 -21.54 -12.02
CA ASP A 180 -18.23 -21.32 -12.85
C ASP A 180 -17.02 -20.91 -12.00
N LEU A 181 -17.24 -20.18 -10.91
CA LEU A 181 -16.20 -19.84 -9.94
C LEU A 181 -15.66 -21.08 -9.23
N LEU A 182 -16.53 -22.03 -8.87
CA LEU A 182 -16.12 -23.31 -8.26
C LEU A 182 -15.21 -24.14 -9.18
N LYS A 183 -15.28 -23.96 -10.51
CA LYS A 183 -14.36 -24.64 -11.45
C LYS A 183 -12.99 -23.96 -11.52
N ALA A 184 -12.87 -22.73 -11.05
CA ALA A 184 -11.65 -21.93 -11.04
C ALA A 184 -10.89 -22.00 -9.71
N LEU A 185 -11.34 -22.86 -8.78
CA LEU A 185 -10.68 -23.08 -7.50
C LEU A 185 -9.24 -23.53 -7.69
N THR A 186 -8.34 -22.90 -6.95
CA THR A 186 -6.93 -23.27 -6.87
C THR A 186 -6.67 -23.95 -5.54
N PRO A 187 -6.01 -25.09 -5.47
CA PRO A 187 -5.73 -25.74 -4.19
C PRO A 187 -4.79 -24.89 -3.33
N ILE A 188 -5.11 -24.73 -2.04
CA ILE A 188 -4.20 -24.15 -1.06
C ILE A 188 -3.01 -25.10 -1.00
N SER A 189 -1.80 -24.62 -1.27
CA SER A 189 -0.62 -25.48 -1.38
C SER A 189 -0.25 -26.13 -0.03
N GLY A 190 -0.94 -27.23 0.28
CA GLY A 190 -0.43 -28.45 0.86
C GLY A 190 -0.55 -29.53 -0.21
N ASP A 191 0.51 -29.68 -1.01
CA ASP A 191 0.69 -30.76 -2.00
C ASP A 191 -0.13 -30.72 -3.31
N ILE A 192 -0.08 -29.61 -4.07
CA ILE A 192 -0.33 -29.67 -5.53
C ILE A 192 0.86 -29.04 -6.25
N GLY A 193 1.95 -29.82 -6.26
CA GLY A 193 3.22 -29.46 -6.88
C GLY A 193 4.21 -30.63 -7.05
N SER A 194 3.82 -31.86 -6.74
CA SER A 194 4.48 -33.02 -7.35
C SER A 194 3.46 -33.69 -8.26
N ASN A 195 3.78 -33.89 -9.54
CA ASN A 195 3.22 -35.01 -10.27
C ASN A 195 3.47 -36.23 -9.38
N GLY A 196 2.42 -36.71 -8.72
CA GLY A 196 2.50 -37.43 -7.45
C GLY A 196 3.66 -38.39 -7.44
N THR A 197 4.79 -37.96 -6.88
CA THR A 197 6.00 -38.76 -6.81
C THR A 197 6.56 -38.59 -5.41
N ILE A 198 6.65 -39.68 -4.67
CA ILE A 198 7.14 -39.73 -3.29
C ILE A 198 8.52 -40.37 -3.27
N GLU A 199 9.45 -39.81 -2.51
CA GLU A 199 10.81 -40.34 -2.39
C GLU A 199 10.93 -41.26 -1.17
N PHE A 200 11.49 -42.45 -1.37
CA PHE A 200 11.83 -43.39 -0.32
C PHE A 200 13.23 -43.96 -0.59
N ASN A 201 14.14 -43.83 0.38
CA ASN A 201 15.54 -44.30 0.26
C ASN A 201 16.29 -43.82 -1.00
N GLY A 202 16.04 -42.59 -1.45
CA GLY A 202 16.66 -42.01 -2.65
C GLY A 202 16.07 -42.49 -3.98
N GLN A 203 14.97 -43.24 -3.93
CA GLN A 203 14.20 -43.63 -5.10
C GLN A 203 12.84 -42.93 -5.11
N SER A 204 12.43 -42.46 -6.28
CA SER A 204 11.17 -41.75 -6.49
C SER A 204 10.11 -42.70 -7.05
N PHE A 205 8.91 -42.68 -6.45
CA PHE A 205 7.78 -43.56 -6.78
C PHE A 205 6.55 -42.74 -7.13
N SER A 206 5.82 -43.07 -8.19
CA SER A 206 4.57 -42.36 -8.47
C SER A 206 3.51 -42.72 -7.42
N LYS A 207 2.90 -41.74 -6.75
CA LYS A 207 1.79 -41.92 -5.81
C LYS A 207 0.59 -42.66 -6.44
N SER A 208 0.38 -42.52 -7.75
CA SER A 208 -0.66 -43.25 -8.49
C SER A 208 -0.42 -44.76 -8.61
N ASP A 209 0.84 -45.19 -8.46
CA ASP A 209 1.26 -46.58 -8.62
C ASP A 209 1.31 -47.32 -7.26
N LEU A 210 1.11 -46.59 -6.15
CA LEU A 210 1.15 -47.11 -4.78
C LEU A 210 -0.25 -47.30 -4.22
N THR A 211 -0.40 -48.28 -3.33
CA THR A 211 -1.65 -48.44 -2.57
C THR A 211 -1.81 -47.33 -1.52
N GLU A 212 -3.05 -47.05 -1.14
CA GLU A 212 -3.38 -46.07 -0.10
C GLU A 212 -2.70 -46.40 1.25
N GLU A 213 -2.59 -47.70 1.57
CA GLU A 213 -1.85 -48.19 2.76
C GLU A 213 -0.34 -47.86 2.69
N THR A 214 0.27 -47.98 1.51
CA THR A 214 1.68 -47.61 1.30
C THR A 214 1.89 -46.10 1.38
N LEU A 215 0.93 -45.29 0.93
CA LEU A 215 0.98 -43.83 1.05
C LEU A 215 0.92 -43.38 2.50
N GLU A 216 -0.03 -43.90 3.29
CA GLU A 216 -0.12 -43.61 4.73
C GLU A 216 1.15 -44.05 5.47
N TRP A 217 1.69 -45.22 5.11
CA TRP A 217 2.95 -45.71 5.69
C TRP A 217 4.13 -44.79 5.37
N LEU A 218 4.22 -44.27 4.13
CA LEU A 218 5.29 -43.36 3.72
C LEU A 218 5.19 -41.99 4.39
N GLU A 219 3.97 -41.48 4.57
CA GLU A 219 3.75 -40.25 5.34
C GLU A 219 4.20 -40.42 6.79
N TRP A 220 3.84 -41.55 7.41
CA TRP A 220 4.34 -41.90 8.74
C TRP A 220 5.87 -42.04 8.77
N TYR A 221 6.47 -42.80 7.85
CA TYR A 221 7.92 -43.02 7.78
C TYR A 221 8.71 -41.71 7.61
N ASN A 222 8.24 -40.82 6.75
CA ASN A 222 8.86 -39.51 6.51
C ASN A 222 8.69 -38.53 7.68
N SER A 223 7.75 -38.79 8.61
CA SER A 223 7.61 -38.03 9.85
C SER A 223 8.60 -38.46 10.95
N LEU A 224 9.24 -39.63 10.81
CA LEU A 224 10.20 -40.16 11.78
C LEU A 224 11.57 -39.48 11.68
N SER A 225 12.32 -39.46 12.78
CA SER A 225 13.71 -39.01 12.77
C SER A 225 14.63 -40.02 12.05
N PRO A 226 15.83 -39.63 11.56
CA PRO A 226 16.73 -40.55 10.86
C PRO A 226 17.14 -41.78 11.67
N GLU A 227 17.25 -41.66 12.99
CA GLU A 227 17.57 -42.79 13.87
C GLU A 227 16.40 -43.77 13.99
N GLU A 228 15.17 -43.26 13.99
CA GLU A 228 13.95 -44.05 14.04
C GLU A 228 13.66 -44.73 12.70
N GLN A 229 13.94 -44.06 11.58
CA GLN A 229 13.85 -44.64 10.24
C GLN A 229 14.73 -45.88 10.08
N LEU A 230 15.95 -45.85 10.65
CA LEU A 230 16.86 -47.01 10.67
C LEU A 230 16.36 -48.19 11.51
N ALA A 231 15.43 -47.95 12.45
CA ALA A 231 14.83 -48.98 13.28
C ALA A 231 13.57 -49.61 12.66
N VAL A 232 13.07 -49.04 11.57
CA VAL A 232 11.91 -49.59 10.85
C VAL A 232 12.32 -50.84 10.09
N SER A 233 11.69 -51.97 10.42
CA SER A 233 12.01 -53.30 9.85
C SER A 233 10.99 -53.82 8.85
N SER A 234 9.85 -53.13 8.71
CA SER A 234 8.74 -53.55 7.87
C SER A 234 8.55 -52.53 6.76
N ILE A 235 8.83 -52.92 5.52
CA ILE A 235 8.70 -52.09 4.32
C ILE A 235 7.54 -52.65 3.47
N PRO A 236 6.59 -51.80 3.01
CA PRO A 236 5.50 -52.21 2.13
C PRO A 236 5.98 -52.89 0.83
N ALA A 237 5.18 -53.83 0.34
CA ALA A 237 5.54 -54.64 -0.83
C ALA A 237 5.68 -53.79 -2.11
N ASP A 238 4.87 -52.73 -2.23
CA ASP A 238 4.83 -51.81 -3.37
C ASP A 238 6.16 -51.05 -3.57
N LEU A 239 7.02 -51.01 -2.53
CA LEU A 239 8.31 -50.33 -2.55
C LEU A 239 9.49 -51.24 -2.89
N TYR A 240 9.26 -52.55 -3.06
CA TYR A 240 10.26 -53.43 -3.62
C TYR A 240 10.26 -53.27 -5.14
N THR A 241 11.41 -52.86 -5.70
CA THR A 241 11.64 -53.02 -7.13
C THR A 241 11.70 -54.51 -7.43
N ASP A 242 10.93 -54.95 -8.43
CA ASP A 242 11.10 -56.30 -8.99
C ASP A 242 12.44 -56.33 -9.74
N ASP A 243 13.51 -56.51 -8.96
CA ASP A 243 14.83 -56.78 -9.46
C ASP A 243 14.74 -58.15 -10.14
N GLY A 244 14.44 -58.15 -11.44
CA GLY A 244 14.44 -59.34 -12.30
C GLY A 244 15.82 -60.00 -12.37
N ALA A 245 16.23 -60.61 -11.26
CA ALA A 245 17.38 -61.49 -11.11
C ALA A 245 16.89 -62.83 -10.55
N GLY A 246 15.78 -63.33 -11.11
CA GLY A 246 15.30 -64.68 -10.95
C GLY A 246 15.57 -65.51 -12.21
N THR A 247 16.84 -65.71 -12.59
CA THR A 247 17.16 -66.87 -13.42
C THR A 247 17.18 -68.10 -12.52
N LEU A 248 16.03 -68.77 -12.50
CA LEU A 248 15.93 -70.19 -12.22
C LEU A 248 16.86 -70.94 -13.18
N ASP A 249 18.03 -71.37 -12.72
CA ASP A 249 18.66 -72.57 -13.24
C ASP A 249 18.64 -73.62 -12.14
N SER A 250 17.46 -74.22 -12.00
CA SER A 250 17.32 -75.57 -11.49
C SER A 250 17.97 -76.53 -12.50
N ASN A 251 19.23 -76.89 -12.29
CA ASN A 251 19.77 -78.14 -12.78
C ASN A 251 20.08 -79.04 -11.58
N ALA A 252 19.12 -79.92 -11.31
CA ALA A 252 19.28 -81.06 -10.43
C ALA A 252 20.35 -82.02 -10.98
N GLU A 253 21.08 -82.65 -10.08
CA GLU A 253 21.93 -83.79 -10.37
C GLU A 253 21.08 -84.98 -10.84
N GLU A 254 21.48 -85.61 -11.96
CA GLU A 254 21.65 -87.06 -12.08
C GLU A 254 22.71 -87.38 -13.15
#